data_AF-A0A510UML7-F1
#
_entry.id   AF-A0A510UML7-F1
#
_cell.length_a   1.000
_cell.length_b   1.000
_cell.length_c   1.000
_cell.angle_alpha   90.00
_cell.angle_beta   90.00
_cell.angle_gamma   90.00
#
_symmetry.space_group_name_H-M   'P 1'
#
loop_
_entity.id
_entity.type
_entity.pdbx_description
1 polymer ?
#
loop_
_entity_poly.entity_id
_entity_poly.type
_entity_poly.pdbx_seq_one_letter_code
_entity_poly.pdbx_strand_id
1 'polypeptide(L)'
;MNFSIKIRLYLLAILPIVLTSALIMAITYKETKALNQVQMNATRSQMMDMKRAELKSYIEIISSELTFLLKKESKESDIYKLLASVKFDNNGYLFGLKSNGTRTFHPVHHNRVGENIWNKKDEKGSYYIQEMISAAKNGSDTPRILL
;
A
#
# COMPACT_ATOMS: atom_id res chain seq x y z
N MET A 1 -0.04 -23.74 60.35
CA MET A 1 0.64 -24.89 59.69
C MET A 1 2.13 -24.68 59.82
N ASN A 2 2.81 -25.42 60.72
CA ASN A 2 4.24 -25.21 60.99
C ASN A 2 5.06 -25.96 59.95
N PHE A 3 5.66 -25.21 59.01
CA PHE A 3 6.54 -25.76 58.00
C PHE A 3 7.83 -26.30 58.64
N SER A 4 8.28 -27.47 58.18
CA SER A 4 9.57 -28.06 58.56
C SER A 4 10.72 -27.07 58.31
N ILE A 5 11.73 -27.04 59.20
CA ILE A 5 12.90 -26.14 59.13
C ILE A 5 13.53 -26.12 57.73
N LYS A 6 13.60 -27.28 57.06
CA LYS A 6 14.15 -27.41 55.70
C LYS A 6 13.36 -26.62 54.67
N ILE A 7 12.03 -26.65 54.74
CA ILE A 7 11.14 -25.89 53.83
C ILE A 7 11.27 -24.39 54.06
N ARG A 8 11.38 -23.94 55.31
CA ARG A 8 11.61 -22.52 55.62
C ARG A 8 12.92 -22.01 55.02
N LEU A 9 13.97 -22.82 55.10
CA LEU A 9 15.29 -22.50 54.54
C LEU A 9 15.24 -22.41 53.01
N TYR A 10 14.62 -23.38 52.34
CA TYR A 10 14.44 -23.34 50.89
C TYR A 10 13.55 -22.17 50.43
N LEU A 11 12.46 -21.87 51.16
CA LEU A 11 11.59 -20.73 50.87
C LEU A 11 12.35 -19.40 50.97
N LEU A 12 13.18 -19.21 52.00
CA LEU A 12 13.93 -17.96 52.17
C LEU A 12 14.93 -17.72 51.02
N ALA A 13 15.49 -18.79 50.45
CA ALA A 13 16.45 -18.71 49.35
C ALA A 13 15.79 -18.56 47.97
N ILE A 14 14.68 -19.26 47.71
CA ILE A 14 14.04 -19.31 46.39
C ILE A 14 13.06 -18.15 46.18
N LEU A 15 12.35 -17.73 47.24
CA LEU A 15 11.34 -16.67 47.16
C LEU A 15 11.86 -15.36 46.53
N PRO A 16 13.02 -14.79 46.92
CA PRO A 16 13.51 -13.56 46.32
C PRO A 16 13.85 -13.72 44.82
N ILE A 17 14.31 -14.90 44.39
CA ILE A 17 14.62 -15.19 42.99
C ILE A 17 13.33 -15.21 42.15
N VAL A 18 12.28 -15.86 42.66
CA VAL A 18 10.97 -15.92 41.99
C VAL A 18 10.34 -14.53 41.92
N LEU A 19 10.41 -13.74 43.00
CA LEU A 19 9.86 -12.40 43.05
C LEU A 19 10.53 -11.45 42.05
N THR A 20 11.87 -11.44 42.00
CA THR A 20 12.62 -10.63 41.04
C THR A 20 12.35 -11.03 39.59
N SER A 21 12.29 -12.34 39.31
CA SER A 21 11.94 -12.87 37.98
C SER A 21 10.54 -12.44 37.55
N ALA A 22 9.55 -12.52 38.45
CA ALA A 22 8.18 -12.10 38.17
C ALA A 22 8.08 -10.59 37.91
N LEU A 23 8.85 -9.79 38.65
CA LEU A 23 8.88 -8.33 38.48
C LEU A 23 9.46 -7.95 37.10
N ILE A 24 10.58 -8.56 36.71
CA ILE A 24 11.20 -8.36 35.39
C ILE A 24 10.21 -8.77 34.29
N MET A 25 9.57 -9.94 34.42
CA MET A 25 8.59 -10.43 33.44
C MET A 25 7.40 -9.47 33.29
N ALA A 26 6.92 -8.88 34.38
CA ALA A 26 5.80 -7.93 34.32
C ALA A 26 6.17 -6.62 33.59
N ILE A 27 7.40 -6.14 33.76
CA ILE A 27 7.92 -4.93 33.10
C ILE A 27 8.13 -5.22 31.60
N THR A 28 8.85 -6.29 31.27
CA THR A 28 9.15 -6.65 29.88
C THR A 28 7.91 -6.97 29.07
N TYR A 29 6.89 -7.58 29.67
CA TYR A 29 5.61 -7.86 29.00
C TYR A 29 4.91 -6.57 28.55
N LYS A 30 4.91 -5.52 29.40
CA LYS A 30 4.31 -4.23 29.06
C LYS A 30 5.07 -3.54 27.93
N GLU A 31 6.40 -3.50 28.03
CA GLU A 31 7.26 -2.87 27.01
C GLU A 31 7.15 -3.58 25.66
N THR A 32 7.15 -4.92 25.66
CA THR A 32 7.07 -5.73 24.45
C THR A 32 5.78 -5.49 23.67
N LYS A 33 4.65 -5.29 24.35
CA LYS A 33 3.38 -5.00 23.67
C LYS A 33 3.39 -3.64 22.96
N ALA A 34 3.96 -2.62 23.60
CA ALA A 34 4.10 -1.30 23.01
C ALA A 34 5.06 -1.31 21.81
N LEU A 35 6.21 -1.99 21.96
CA LEU A 35 7.21 -2.16 20.90
C LEU A 35 6.64 -2.89 19.69
N ASN A 36 5.87 -3.96 19.90
CA ASN A 36 5.24 -4.71 18.81
C ASN A 36 4.31 -3.84 17.96
N GLN A 37 3.49 -2.99 18.57
CA GLN A 37 2.57 -2.12 17.82
C GLN A 37 3.32 -1.07 17.01
N VAL A 38 4.37 -0.47 17.61
CA VAL A 38 5.23 0.50 16.91
C VAL A 38 5.93 -0.16 15.74
N GLN A 39 6.49 -1.36 15.95
CA GLN A 39 7.15 -2.14 14.90
C GLN A 39 6.17 -2.49 13.77
N MET A 40 4.96 -2.96 14.09
CA MET A 40 3.94 -3.27 13.09
C MET A 40 3.55 -2.05 12.24
N ASN A 41 3.37 -0.90 12.87
CA ASN A 41 3.02 0.33 12.15
C ASN A 41 4.17 0.79 11.25
N ALA A 42 5.40 0.76 11.76
CA ALA A 42 6.60 1.11 10.99
C ALA A 42 6.79 0.16 9.80
N THR A 43 6.71 -1.15 10.02
CA THR A 43 6.83 -2.16 8.96
C THR A 43 5.70 -2.02 7.93
N ARG A 44 4.46 -1.75 8.36
CA ARG A 44 3.36 -1.48 7.43
C ARG A 44 3.66 -0.26 6.56
N SER A 45 4.12 0.84 7.15
CA SER A 45 4.49 2.05 6.40
C SER A 45 5.59 1.75 5.38
N GLN A 46 6.68 1.10 5.82
CA GLN A 46 7.80 0.73 4.95
C GLN A 46 7.35 -0.16 3.79
N MET A 47 6.51 -1.16 4.05
CA MET A 47 5.96 -2.02 2.99
C MET A 47 5.10 -1.22 1.99
N MET A 48 4.30 -0.27 2.46
CA MET A 48 3.52 0.60 1.56
C MET A 48 4.42 1.49 0.71
N ASP A 49 5.48 2.05 1.28
CA ASP A 49 6.43 2.90 0.56
C ASP A 49 7.22 2.10 -0.49
N MET A 50 7.61 0.86 -0.17
CA MET A 50 8.20 -0.06 -1.14
C MET A 50 7.24 -0.37 -2.30
N LYS A 51 5.95 -0.60 -2.01
CA LYS A 51 4.94 -0.85 -3.05
C LYS A 51 4.68 0.38 -3.93
N ARG A 52 4.67 1.58 -3.33
CA ARG A 52 4.60 2.84 -4.10
C ARG A 52 5.81 3.02 -5.01
N ALA A 53 7.02 2.74 -4.52
CA ALA A 53 8.24 2.83 -5.29
C ALA A 53 8.25 1.83 -6.47
N GLU A 54 7.76 0.60 -6.25
CA GLU A 54 7.58 -0.41 -7.29
C GLU A 54 6.64 0.08 -8.40
N LEU A 55 5.46 0.61 -8.05
CA LEU A 55 4.52 1.15 -9.02
C LEU A 55 5.10 2.34 -9.79
N LYS A 56 5.87 3.21 -9.11
CA LYS A 56 6.55 4.33 -9.77
C LYS A 56 7.56 3.83 -10.81
N SER A 57 8.35 2.81 -10.46
CA SER A 57 9.32 2.21 -11.37
C SER A 57 8.64 1.62 -12.62
N TYR A 58 7.51 0.92 -12.47
CA TYR A 58 6.76 0.41 -13.62
C TYR A 58 6.29 1.54 -14.56
N ILE A 59 5.79 2.63 -13.99
CA ILE A 59 5.34 3.78 -14.77
C ILE A 59 6.51 4.48 -15.48
N GLU A 60 7.67 4.60 -14.85
CA GLU A 60 8.87 5.17 -15.48
C GLU A 60 9.34 4.34 -16.67
N ILE A 61 9.37 3.00 -16.53
CA ILE A 61 9.70 2.08 -17.63
C ILE A 61 8.76 2.29 -18.80
N ILE A 62 7.44 2.31 -18.54
CA ILE A 62 6.43 2.46 -19.59
C ILE A 62 6.52 3.83 -20.25
N SER A 63 6.74 4.89 -19.47
CA SER A 63 6.86 6.26 -20.00
C SER A 63 8.05 6.40 -20.95
N SER A 64 9.16 5.70 -20.67
CA SER A 64 10.33 5.69 -21.55
C SER A 64 10.02 5.07 -22.92
N GLU A 65 9.30 3.94 -22.94
CA GLU A 65 8.86 3.26 -24.16
C GLU A 65 7.84 4.10 -24.95
N LEU A 66 6.90 4.73 -24.23
CA LEU A 66 5.88 5.60 -24.84
C LEU A 66 6.49 6.79 -25.57
N THR A 67 7.54 7.40 -24.99
CA THR A 67 8.24 8.52 -25.61
C THR A 67 8.83 8.13 -26.97
N PHE A 68 9.30 6.90 -27.12
CA PHE A 68 9.79 6.38 -28.40
C PHE A 68 8.64 6.15 -29.40
N LEU A 69 7.51 5.61 -28.95
CA LEU A 69 6.34 5.36 -29.80
C LEU A 69 5.66 6.64 -30.29
N LEU A 70 5.60 7.66 -29.44
CA LEU A 70 5.07 8.99 -29.79
C LEU A 70 5.93 9.69 -30.84
N LYS A 71 7.27 9.55 -30.78
CA LYS A 71 8.19 10.08 -31.81
C LYS A 71 8.02 9.42 -33.17
N LYS A 72 7.47 8.22 -33.24
CA LYS A 72 7.21 7.48 -34.49
C LYS A 72 5.86 7.81 -35.14
N GLU A 73 5.13 8.81 -34.65
CA GLU A 73 3.76 9.16 -35.12
C GLU A 73 2.79 7.98 -35.09
N SER A 74 2.94 7.10 -34.08
CA SER A 74 2.06 5.94 -33.92
C SER A 74 0.62 6.38 -33.67
N LYS A 75 -0.35 5.65 -34.23
CA LYS A 75 -1.78 5.93 -33.99
C LYS A 75 -2.10 5.76 -32.51
N GLU A 76 -2.85 6.72 -31.95
CA GLU A 76 -3.28 6.73 -30.54
C GLU A 76 -3.99 5.43 -30.12
N SER A 77 -4.75 4.82 -31.04
CA SER A 77 -5.42 3.53 -30.83
C SER A 77 -4.45 2.37 -30.57
N ASP A 78 -3.27 2.39 -31.19
CA ASP A 78 -2.29 1.32 -31.04
C ASP A 78 -1.51 1.47 -29.73
N ILE A 79 -1.26 2.73 -29.32
CA ILE A 79 -0.72 3.05 -27.99
C ILE A 79 -1.68 2.57 -26.90
N TYR A 80 -2.97 2.83 -27.03
CA TYR A 80 -3.97 2.37 -26.05
C TYR A 80 -4.09 0.85 -25.96
N LYS A 81 -3.97 0.13 -27.07
CA LYS A 81 -3.94 -1.35 -27.06
C LYS A 81 -2.72 -1.88 -26.34
N LEU A 82 -1.55 -1.28 -26.57
CA LEU A 82 -0.33 -1.64 -25.86
C LEU A 82 -0.46 -1.38 -24.35
N LEU A 83 -0.91 -0.19 -23.96
CA LEU A 83 -1.09 0.15 -22.55
C LEU A 83 -2.13 -0.75 -21.86
N ALA A 84 -3.20 -1.12 -22.56
CA ALA A 84 -4.21 -2.05 -22.05
C ALA A 84 -3.70 -3.49 -21.92
N SER A 85 -2.65 -3.89 -22.65
CA SER A 85 -2.08 -5.24 -22.50
C SER A 85 -1.11 -5.37 -21.32
N VAL A 86 -0.63 -4.24 -20.78
CA VAL A 86 0.26 -4.24 -19.61
C VAL A 86 -0.49 -4.68 -18.35
N LYS A 87 0.06 -5.69 -17.68
CA LYS A 87 -0.40 -6.19 -16.38
C LYS A 87 0.76 -6.21 -15.40
N PHE A 88 0.47 -5.91 -14.14
CA PHE A 88 1.41 -6.01 -13.03
C PHE A 88 0.81 -6.90 -11.96
N ASP A 89 1.59 -7.82 -11.41
CA ASP A 89 1.10 -8.77 -10.40
C ASP A 89 -0.14 -9.56 -10.91
N ASN A 90 -0.88 -10.24 -10.03
CA ASN A 90 -2.08 -11.00 -10.41
C ASN A 90 -3.25 -10.12 -10.89
N ASN A 91 -3.41 -8.92 -10.31
CA ASN A 91 -4.61 -8.09 -10.50
C ASN A 91 -4.31 -6.62 -10.90
N GLY A 92 -3.05 -6.22 -11.02
CA GLY A 92 -2.67 -4.85 -11.36
C GLY A 92 -2.74 -4.59 -12.86
N TYR A 93 -3.27 -3.43 -13.24
CA TYR A 93 -3.46 -3.05 -14.64
C TYR A 93 -3.41 -1.54 -14.84
N LEU A 94 -3.17 -1.11 -16.08
CA LEU A 94 -3.25 0.29 -16.47
C LEU A 94 -4.64 0.65 -16.99
N PHE A 95 -5.05 1.89 -16.76
CA PHE A 95 -6.23 2.48 -17.38
C PHE A 95 -5.96 3.97 -17.69
N GLY A 96 -6.70 4.50 -18.65
CA GLY A 96 -6.54 5.88 -19.09
C GLY A 96 -7.82 6.70 -18.91
N LEU A 97 -7.64 7.95 -18.48
CA LEU A 97 -8.70 8.93 -18.32
C LEU A 97 -8.23 10.29 -18.86
N LYS A 98 -9.10 10.99 -19.57
CA LYS A 98 -8.92 12.40 -19.88
C LYS A 98 -9.17 13.25 -18.64
N SER A 99 -8.61 14.45 -18.61
CA SER A 99 -8.79 15.44 -17.52
C SER A 99 -10.25 15.80 -17.20
N ASN A 100 -11.19 15.53 -18.11
CA ASN A 100 -12.63 15.74 -17.95
C ASN A 100 -13.39 14.49 -17.45
N GLY A 101 -12.67 13.41 -17.07
CA GLY A 101 -13.27 12.15 -16.59
C GLY A 101 -13.69 11.16 -17.69
N THR A 102 -13.33 11.38 -18.95
CA THR A 102 -13.64 10.44 -20.05
C THR A 102 -12.65 9.30 -20.11
N ARG A 103 -13.11 8.04 -20.11
CA ARG A 103 -12.24 6.84 -20.25
C ARG A 103 -11.61 6.77 -21.64
N THR A 104 -10.29 6.58 -21.72
CA THR A 104 -9.56 6.40 -22.98
C THR A 104 -9.21 4.94 -23.27
N PHE A 105 -8.84 4.16 -22.26
CA PHE A 105 -8.63 2.71 -22.36
C PHE A 105 -8.83 2.01 -21.02
N HIS A 106 -9.18 0.72 -21.06
CA HIS A 106 -9.29 -0.14 -19.87
C HIS A 106 -9.21 -1.63 -20.26
N PRO A 107 -8.36 -2.46 -19.63
CA PRO A 107 -8.12 -3.87 -20.02
C PRO A 107 -9.29 -4.82 -19.86
N VAL A 108 -10.18 -4.54 -18.91
CA VAL A 108 -11.37 -5.36 -18.63
C VAL A 108 -12.65 -4.75 -19.22
N HIS A 109 -12.82 -3.43 -19.12
CA HIS A 109 -14.03 -2.71 -19.51
C HIS A 109 -13.89 -2.01 -20.86
N HIS A 110 -13.53 -2.76 -21.91
CA HIS A 110 -13.36 -2.23 -23.27
C HIS A 110 -14.62 -1.52 -23.79
N ASN A 111 -15.80 -2.04 -23.45
CA ASN A 111 -17.09 -1.51 -23.87
C ASN A 111 -17.49 -0.18 -23.20
N ARG A 112 -16.71 0.30 -22.22
CA ARG A 112 -16.96 1.56 -21.50
C ARG A 112 -15.93 2.66 -21.84
N VAL A 113 -15.09 2.43 -22.84
CA VAL A 113 -14.22 3.48 -23.39
C VAL A 113 -15.11 4.58 -24.01
N GLY A 114 -14.76 5.85 -23.77
CA GLY A 114 -15.57 7.01 -24.16
C GLY A 114 -16.63 7.44 -23.15
N GLU A 115 -16.94 6.61 -22.14
CA GLU A 115 -17.86 7.00 -21.07
C GLU A 115 -17.24 8.09 -20.19
N ASN A 116 -18.00 9.16 -19.93
CA ASN A 116 -17.63 10.16 -18.95
C ASN A 116 -18.13 9.74 -17.56
N ILE A 117 -17.18 9.57 -16.64
CA ILE A 117 -17.45 9.12 -15.27
C ILE A 117 -17.11 10.18 -14.22
N TRP A 118 -17.03 11.45 -14.63
CA TRP A 118 -16.68 12.57 -13.76
C TRP A 118 -17.59 12.70 -12.53
N ASN A 119 -18.89 12.43 -12.71
CA ASN A 119 -19.90 12.52 -11.64
C ASN A 119 -20.19 11.16 -10.96
N LYS A 120 -19.41 10.10 -11.24
CA LYS A 120 -19.60 8.83 -10.55
C LYS A 120 -19.18 8.96 -9.08
N LYS A 121 -20.03 8.44 -8.22
CA LYS A 121 -19.81 8.35 -6.77
C LYS A 121 -19.49 6.92 -6.37
N ASP A 122 -18.66 6.77 -5.36
CA ASP A 122 -18.50 5.50 -4.66
C ASP A 122 -19.66 5.24 -3.69
N GLU A 123 -19.60 4.12 -2.97
CA GLU A 123 -20.60 3.74 -1.96
C GLU A 123 -20.73 4.75 -0.80
N LYS A 124 -19.71 5.61 -0.60
CA LYS A 124 -19.67 6.64 0.43
C LYS A 124 -20.14 8.01 -0.08
N GLY A 125 -20.44 8.12 -1.38
CA GLY A 125 -20.89 9.36 -2.02
C GLY A 125 -19.76 10.26 -2.54
N SER A 126 -18.50 9.83 -2.44
CA SER A 126 -17.32 10.60 -2.88
C SER A 126 -17.10 10.52 -4.39
N TYR A 127 -16.71 11.63 -5.00
CA TYR A 127 -16.38 11.72 -6.42
C TYR A 127 -14.95 11.23 -6.67
N TYR A 128 -14.73 9.93 -6.54
CA TYR A 128 -13.40 9.31 -6.58
C TYR A 128 -12.60 9.63 -7.86
N ILE A 129 -13.27 9.82 -9.00
CA ILE A 129 -12.61 10.20 -10.26
C ILE A 129 -12.05 11.62 -10.20
N GLN A 130 -12.78 12.55 -9.59
CA GLN A 130 -12.35 13.94 -9.45
C GLN A 130 -11.16 14.02 -8.48
N GLU A 131 -11.24 13.29 -7.38
CA GLU A 131 -10.14 13.18 -6.40
C GLU A 131 -8.89 12.58 -7.04
N MET A 132 -9.02 11.47 -7.77
CA MET A 132 -7.91 10.81 -8.45
C MET A 132 -7.27 11.69 -9.52
N ILE A 133 -8.07 12.39 -10.35
CA ILE A 133 -7.54 13.33 -11.35
C ILE A 133 -6.82 14.50 -10.67
N SER A 134 -7.36 15.01 -9.57
CA SER A 134 -6.74 16.09 -8.79
C SER A 134 -5.42 15.63 -8.17
N ALA A 135 -5.41 14.44 -7.57
CA ALA A 135 -4.21 13.81 -7.01
C ALA A 135 -3.12 13.60 -8.06
N ALA A 136 -3.50 13.12 -9.26
CA ALA A 136 -2.59 12.95 -10.39
C ALA A 136 -2.00 14.29 -10.85
N LYS A 137 -2.83 15.34 -11.00
CA LYS A 137 -2.36 16.68 -11.41
C LYS A 137 -1.39 17.31 -10.42
N ASN A 138 -1.65 17.15 -9.13
CA ASN A 138 -0.83 17.73 -8.06
C ASN A 138 0.49 16.98 -7.84
N GLY A 139 0.75 15.92 -8.59
CA GLY A 139 1.97 15.13 -8.41
C GLY A 139 2.01 14.33 -7.11
N SER A 140 0.86 14.18 -6.43
CA SER A 140 0.74 13.38 -5.21
C SER A 140 0.91 11.88 -5.50
N ASP A 141 0.95 11.07 -4.43
CA ASP A 141 1.14 9.60 -4.27
C ASP A 141 0.58 8.62 -5.34
N THR A 142 -0.06 9.10 -6.42
CA THR A 142 -0.56 8.31 -7.54
C THR A 142 0.44 8.31 -8.72
N PRO A 143 1.08 7.17 -9.03
CA PRO A 143 1.88 7.02 -10.24
C PRO A 143 1.03 7.28 -11.49
N ARG A 144 1.53 8.10 -12.42
CA ARG A 144 0.79 8.48 -13.63
C ARG A 144 1.70 8.57 -14.85
N ILE A 145 1.10 8.37 -16.01
CA ILE A 145 1.72 8.64 -17.32
C ILE A 145 0.99 9.85 -17.90
N LEU A 146 1.76 10.84 -18.36
CA LEU A 146 1.22 11.94 -19.14
C LEU A 146 1.40 11.58 -20.62
N LEU A 147 0.28 11.48 -21.32
CA LEU A 147 0.17 11.33 -22.77
C LEU A 147 -0.14 12.68 -23.40
#